data_AF-A0A1R3XA29-F1
#
_entry.id   AF-A0A1R3XA29-F1
#
_cell.length_a   1.000
_cell.length_b   1.000
_cell.length_c   1.000
_cell.angle_alpha   90.00
_cell.angle_beta   90.00
_cell.angle_gamma   90.00
#
_symmetry.space_group_name_H-M   'P 1'
#
loop_
_entity.id
_entity.type
_entity.pdbx_description
1 polymer ?
#
loop_
_entity_poly.entity_id
_entity_poly.type
_entity_poly.pdbx_seq_one_letter_code
_entity_poly.pdbx_strand_id
1 'polypeptide(L)'
;MTAATKGETVGRIAAWIVAVASVLSTVALVLVPLGGQLAAAIAWTRAQKDACLEGAVPCAMSTVPFGPWLAWWAAGWAAVILVALLVCWSPRRWWTPRGDVTPLRPGVFSTPEWFRMHAGAGFLIILLGFAVTAGRYSDMPVWGYGWGSAIALVTAVLATVCIRSTADRLDERTRAGLARGYAFWLFPSEVRLRARARAPHDGAAGPRAPGPRAAARRRERGRG
;
A
#
# COMPACT_ATOMS: atom_id res chain seq x y z
N MET A 1 -5.34 -25.97 15.83
CA MET A 1 -4.66 -24.86 15.14
C MET A 1 -3.90 -25.43 13.96
N THR A 2 -4.31 -25.16 12.71
CA THR A 2 -3.58 -25.61 11.53
C THR A 2 -2.26 -24.83 11.41
N ALA A 3 -1.14 -25.55 11.30
CA ALA A 3 0.17 -24.96 11.15
C ALA A 3 0.19 -24.00 9.94
N ALA A 4 0.77 -22.81 10.12
CA ALA A 4 0.92 -21.86 9.02
C ALA A 4 1.79 -22.48 7.93
N THR A 5 1.39 -22.34 6.67
CA THR A 5 2.20 -22.81 5.55
C THR A 5 3.50 -21.99 5.47
N LYS A 6 4.58 -22.56 4.93
CA LYS A 6 5.86 -21.83 4.75
C LYS A 6 5.66 -20.49 4.01
N GLY A 7 4.72 -20.44 3.05
CA GLY A 7 4.36 -19.22 2.31
C GLY A 7 3.70 -18.14 3.18
N GLU A 8 2.76 -18.52 4.04
CA GLU A 8 2.12 -17.60 4.99
C GLU A 8 3.13 -16.99 5.97
N THR A 9 4.12 -17.78 6.43
CA THR A 9 5.18 -17.28 7.32
C THR A 9 6.03 -16.20 6.63
N VAL A 10 6.43 -16.42 5.37
CA VAL A 10 7.18 -15.42 4.58
C VAL A 10 6.36 -14.15 4.41
N GLY A 11 5.08 -14.27 4.07
CA GLY A 11 4.16 -13.14 3.97
C GLY A 11 4.09 -12.33 5.26
N ARG A 12 3.88 -13.02 6.38
CA ARG A 12 3.82 -12.39 7.70
C ARG A 12 5.09 -11.61 8.03
N ILE A 13 6.27 -12.20 7.76
CA ILE A 13 7.56 -11.53 8.00
C ILE A 13 7.69 -10.29 7.11
N ALA A 14 7.39 -10.39 5.81
CA ALA A 14 7.46 -9.26 4.89
C ALA A 14 6.53 -8.12 5.30
N ALA A 15 5.31 -8.44 5.76
CA ALA A 15 4.37 -7.44 6.25
C ALA A 15 4.86 -6.70 7.49
N TRP A 16 5.45 -7.41 8.47
CA TRP A 16 6.03 -6.80 9.66
C TRP A 16 7.25 -5.94 9.34
N ILE A 17 8.11 -6.39 8.42
CA ILE A 17 9.24 -5.60 7.94
C ILE A 17 8.73 -4.28 7.34
N VAL A 18 7.71 -4.32 6.47
CA VAL A 18 7.13 -3.10 5.88
C VAL A 18 6.49 -2.21 6.93
N ALA A 19 5.76 -2.77 7.89
CA ALA A 19 5.12 -2.00 8.96
C ALA A 19 6.16 -1.27 9.82
N VAL A 20 7.17 -1.98 10.31
CA VAL A 20 8.27 -1.43 11.12
C VAL A 20 9.08 -0.41 10.32
N ALA A 21 9.47 -0.74 9.08
CA ALA A 21 10.19 0.18 8.21
C ALA A 21 9.40 1.46 7.94
N SER A 22 8.06 1.38 7.82
CA SER A 22 7.22 2.56 7.61
C SER A 22 7.16 3.46 8.83
N VAL A 23 7.04 2.90 10.04
CA VAL A 23 7.10 3.69 11.27
C VAL A 23 8.45 4.37 11.42
N LEU A 24 9.56 3.61 11.31
CA LEU A 24 10.91 4.15 11.45
C LEU A 24 11.22 5.21 10.38
N SER A 25 10.79 5.00 9.14
CA SER A 25 11.02 5.96 8.06
C SER A 25 10.17 7.22 8.20
N THR A 26 8.96 7.11 8.75
CA THR A 26 8.14 8.30 9.07
C THR A 26 8.84 9.15 10.13
N VAL A 27 9.35 8.51 11.20
CA VAL A 27 10.13 9.19 12.23
C VAL A 27 11.38 9.84 11.63
N ALA A 28 12.16 9.11 10.83
CA ALA A 28 13.41 9.58 10.26
C ALA A 28 13.23 10.71 9.24
N LEU A 29 12.22 10.62 8.36
CA LEU A 29 12.04 11.58 7.26
C LEU A 29 11.21 12.81 7.64
N VAL A 30 10.41 12.74 8.70
CA VAL A 30 9.53 13.84 9.11
C VAL A 30 9.88 14.34 10.50
N LEU A 31 9.83 13.47 11.51
CA LEU A 31 10.00 13.92 12.90
C LEU A 31 11.43 14.38 13.22
N VAL A 32 12.44 13.71 12.67
CA VAL A 32 13.86 14.11 12.87
C VAL A 32 14.14 15.49 12.24
N PRO A 33 13.80 15.76 10.97
CA PRO A 33 13.94 17.11 10.41
C PRO A 33 13.14 18.17 11.17
N LEU A 34 11.89 17.88 11.56
CA LEU A 34 11.08 18.81 12.34
C LEU A 34 11.68 19.10 13.72
N GLY A 35 12.20 18.08 14.40
CA GLY A 35 12.91 18.24 15.67
C GLY A 35 14.17 19.09 15.51
N GLY A 36 14.93 18.90 14.43
CA GLY A 36 16.08 19.73 14.08
C GLY A 36 15.72 21.19 13.83
N GLN A 37 14.59 21.45 13.15
CA GLN A 37 14.06 22.80 12.93
C GLN A 37 13.59 23.45 14.23
N LEU A 38 12.91 22.71 15.11
CA LEU A 38 12.47 23.21 16.42
C LEU A 38 13.68 23.56 17.30
N ALA A 39 14.69 22.69 17.34
CA ALA A 39 15.93 22.95 18.06
C ALA A 39 16.63 24.20 17.54
N ALA A 40 16.73 24.37 16.22
CA ALA A 40 17.27 25.58 15.59
C ALA A 40 16.44 26.83 15.93
N ALA A 41 15.10 26.73 15.91
CA ALA A 41 14.21 27.85 16.24
C ALA A 41 14.43 28.37 17.67
N ILE A 42 14.75 27.48 18.61
CA ILE A 42 15.02 27.81 20.01
C ILE A 42 16.46 28.29 20.21
N ALA A 43 17.44 27.58 19.64
CA ALA A 43 18.85 27.78 19.95
C ALA A 43 19.53 28.86 19.09
N TRP A 44 19.01 29.16 17.90
CA TRP A 44 19.68 30.10 16.98
C TRP A 44 19.36 31.56 17.27
N THR A 45 20.37 32.40 17.09
CA THR A 45 20.25 33.86 17.09
C THR A 45 19.51 34.35 15.83
N ARG A 46 19.04 35.61 15.83
CA ARG A 46 18.40 36.20 14.63
C ARG A 46 19.33 36.19 13.42
N ALA A 47 20.58 36.60 13.59
CA ALA A 47 21.58 36.57 12.52
C ALA A 47 21.77 35.17 11.90
N GLN A 48 21.74 34.11 12.72
CA GLN A 48 21.81 32.74 12.23
C GLN A 48 20.56 32.32 11.45
N LYS A 49 19.38 32.77 11.88
CA LYS A 49 18.11 32.52 11.18
C LYS A 49 18.05 33.28 9.84
N ASP A 50 18.50 34.53 9.83
CA ASP A 50 18.51 35.39 8.65
C ASP A 50 19.48 34.85 7.60
N ALA A 51 20.72 34.53 8.00
CA ALA A 51 21.70 33.86 7.13
C ALA A 51 21.20 32.51 6.60
N CYS A 52 20.22 31.92 7.30
CA CYS A 52 19.59 30.70 6.88
C CYS A 52 18.54 30.87 5.79
N LEU A 53 17.67 31.86 5.98
CA LEU A 53 16.65 32.24 5.01
C LEU A 53 17.28 32.75 3.71
N GLU A 54 18.45 33.37 3.80
CA GLU A 54 19.26 33.83 2.67
C GLU A 54 20.03 32.69 1.97
N GLY A 55 19.97 31.46 2.50
CA GLY A 55 20.64 30.29 1.92
C GLY A 55 22.16 30.26 2.11
N ALA A 56 22.73 31.20 2.87
CA ALA A 56 24.16 31.26 3.19
C ALA A 56 24.56 30.16 4.18
N VAL A 57 23.65 29.81 5.11
CA VAL A 57 23.78 28.65 5.98
C VAL A 57 22.56 27.78 5.77
N PRO A 58 22.73 26.47 5.64
CA PRO A 58 21.58 25.66 5.30
C PRO A 58 20.72 25.54 6.61
N CYS A 59 19.36 25.42 6.58
CA CYS A 59 18.49 25.45 7.81
C CYS A 59 18.23 24.16 8.59
N ALA A 60 17.95 23.04 7.90
CA ALA A 60 17.62 21.77 8.58
C ALA A 60 18.80 20.77 8.78
N MET A 61 19.62 20.47 7.77
CA MET A 61 20.77 19.53 7.90
C MET A 61 22.05 20.04 8.61
N SER A 62 22.11 21.24 9.18
CA SER A 62 23.29 21.70 9.95
C SER A 62 23.14 21.34 11.43
N THR A 63 21.89 21.20 11.91
CA THR A 63 21.56 20.62 13.21
C THR A 63 21.38 19.10 13.15
N VAL A 64 21.07 18.54 11.98
CA VAL A 64 20.94 17.08 11.78
C VAL A 64 22.09 16.57 10.89
N PRO A 65 23.13 15.93 11.45
CA PRO A 65 24.31 15.48 10.71
C PRO A 65 24.04 14.38 9.68
N PHE A 66 22.81 13.85 9.62
CA PHE A 66 22.41 12.72 8.78
C PHE A 66 21.62 13.11 7.52
N GLY A 67 21.55 14.39 7.15
CA GLY A 67 20.73 14.87 6.04
C GLY A 67 20.89 14.10 4.71
N PRO A 68 22.11 13.89 4.19
CA PRO A 68 22.32 13.06 2.99
C PRO A 68 21.91 11.60 3.17
N TRP A 69 22.06 11.06 4.39
CA TRP A 69 21.67 9.68 4.71
C TRP A 69 20.14 9.49 4.68
N LEU A 70 19.38 10.53 5.05
CA LEU A 70 17.90 10.49 4.98
C LEU A 70 17.40 10.32 3.54
N ALA A 71 18.08 10.90 2.55
CA ALA A 71 17.71 10.73 1.15
C ALA A 71 17.89 9.27 0.68
N TRP A 72 18.98 8.60 1.08
CA TRP A 72 19.18 7.18 0.81
C TRP A 72 18.23 6.28 1.61
N TRP A 73 17.89 6.69 2.83
CA TRP A 73 16.89 6.01 3.65
C TRP A 73 15.51 6.02 2.97
N ALA A 74 15.11 7.15 2.36
CA ALA A 74 13.88 7.25 1.60
C ALA A 74 13.83 6.24 0.42
N ALA A 75 14.90 6.17 -0.36
CA ALA A 75 15.01 5.20 -1.45
C ALA A 75 15.01 3.75 -0.93
N GLY A 76 15.76 3.46 0.13
CA GLY A 76 15.83 2.15 0.76
C GLY A 76 14.48 1.68 1.31
N TRP A 77 13.73 2.56 1.96
CA TRP A 77 12.38 2.25 2.45
C TRP A 77 11.42 1.92 1.31
N ALA A 78 11.41 2.73 0.24
CA ALA A 78 10.59 2.46 -0.94
C ALA A 78 10.96 1.10 -1.59
N ALA A 79 12.26 0.79 -1.67
CA ALA A 79 12.74 -0.49 -2.18
C ALA A 79 12.30 -1.68 -1.30
N VAL A 80 12.27 -1.53 0.03
CA VAL A 80 11.76 -2.56 0.94
C VAL A 80 10.29 -2.88 0.66
N ILE A 81 9.45 -1.86 0.43
CA ILE A 81 8.04 -2.07 0.09
C ILE A 81 7.92 -2.79 -1.26
N LEU A 82 8.71 -2.39 -2.27
CA LEU A 82 8.73 -3.04 -3.57
C LEU A 82 9.12 -4.51 -3.46
N VAL A 83 10.22 -4.82 -2.77
CA VAL A 83 10.70 -6.20 -2.58
C VAL A 83 9.64 -7.03 -1.84
N ALA A 84 9.02 -6.48 -0.80
CA ALA A 84 7.96 -7.17 -0.08
C ALA A 84 6.75 -7.49 -0.99
N LEU A 85 6.35 -6.57 -1.86
CA LEU A 85 5.31 -6.78 -2.86
C LEU A 85 5.70 -7.90 -3.84
N LEU A 86 6.92 -7.89 -4.36
CA LEU A 86 7.41 -8.91 -5.30
C LEU A 86 7.48 -10.29 -4.64
N VAL A 87 7.98 -10.36 -3.40
CA VAL A 87 8.00 -11.60 -2.61
C VAL A 87 6.59 -12.12 -2.38
N CYS A 88 5.63 -11.23 -2.14
CA CYS A 88 4.22 -11.53 -1.90
C CYS A 88 3.37 -11.44 -3.17
N TRP A 89 3.95 -11.55 -4.37
CA TRP A 89 3.18 -11.40 -5.62
C TRP A 89 2.09 -12.48 -5.79
N SER A 90 2.32 -13.66 -5.23
CA SER A 90 1.40 -14.80 -5.31
C SER A 90 0.49 -14.88 -4.07
N PRO A 91 -0.83 -15.15 -4.24
CA PRO A 91 -1.76 -15.35 -3.13
C PRO A 91 -1.33 -16.41 -2.11
N ARG A 92 -0.53 -17.40 -2.52
CA ARG A 92 0.03 -18.44 -1.63
C ARG A 92 0.96 -17.91 -0.54
N ARG A 93 1.44 -16.67 -0.69
CA ARG A 93 2.33 -15.99 0.25
C ARG A 93 1.62 -14.85 0.97
N TRP A 94 0.32 -14.69 0.77
CA TRP A 94 -0.43 -13.68 1.48
C TRP A 94 -0.76 -14.16 2.89
N TRP A 95 -0.70 -13.23 3.82
CA TRP A 95 -1.04 -13.44 5.21
C TRP A 95 -2.04 -12.36 5.61
N THR A 96 -3.13 -12.82 6.21
CA THR A 96 -4.15 -11.99 6.84
C THR A 96 -4.31 -12.48 8.28
N PRO A 97 -4.40 -11.59 9.27
CA PRO A 97 -4.73 -11.98 10.65
C PRO A 97 -6.02 -12.80 10.67
N ARG A 98 -6.01 -13.89 11.43
CA ARG A 98 -7.21 -14.72 11.67
C ARG A 98 -7.87 -14.21 12.96
N GLY A 99 -9.10 -13.72 12.87
CA GLY A 99 -9.86 -13.15 14.00
C GLY A 99 -10.45 -11.78 13.71
N ASP A 100 -11.06 -11.15 14.71
CA ASP A 100 -11.61 -9.80 14.58
C ASP A 100 -10.50 -8.76 14.47
N VAL A 101 -10.37 -8.18 13.27
CA VAL A 101 -9.56 -6.98 13.07
C VAL A 101 -10.39 -5.79 13.54
N THR A 102 -9.97 -5.17 14.63
CA THR A 102 -10.60 -3.96 15.18
C THR A 102 -9.67 -2.76 15.02
N PRO A 103 -10.18 -1.52 15.05
CA PRO A 103 -9.33 -0.32 15.05
C PRO A 103 -8.28 -0.32 16.18
N LEU A 104 -8.58 -0.97 17.31
CA LEU A 104 -7.70 -1.11 18.47
C LEU A 104 -6.66 -2.23 18.33
N ARG A 105 -6.81 -3.10 17.32
CA ARG A 105 -5.85 -4.15 16.95
C ARG A 105 -5.62 -4.09 15.45
N PRO A 106 -4.93 -3.04 14.96
CA PRO A 106 -4.64 -2.91 13.54
C PRO A 106 -3.88 -4.15 13.10
N GLY A 107 -4.47 -4.89 12.17
CA GLY A 107 -3.82 -6.06 11.59
C GLY A 107 -2.60 -5.62 10.78
N VAL A 108 -1.56 -6.45 10.80
CA VAL A 108 -0.48 -6.38 9.79
C VAL A 108 -0.85 -7.39 8.70
N PHE A 109 -0.61 -7.07 7.43
CA PHE A 109 -1.08 -7.91 6.34
C PHE A 109 -0.05 -7.94 5.20
N SER A 110 0.01 -9.03 4.42
CA SER A 110 0.89 -9.11 3.25
C SER A 110 0.14 -9.17 1.92
N THR A 111 -0.99 -8.48 1.84
CA THR A 111 -1.78 -8.39 0.61
C THR A 111 -1.35 -7.17 -0.21
N PRO A 112 -1.56 -7.17 -1.54
CA PRO A 112 -1.16 -6.05 -2.37
C PRO A 112 -1.87 -4.73 -2.00
N GLU A 113 -3.07 -4.75 -1.41
CA GLU A 113 -3.74 -3.55 -0.89
C GLU A 113 -2.95 -2.90 0.24
N TRP A 114 -2.42 -3.71 1.16
CA TRP A 114 -1.59 -3.25 2.26
C TRP A 114 -0.29 -2.62 1.73
N PHE A 115 0.39 -3.29 0.80
CA PHE A 115 1.60 -2.74 0.18
C PHE A 115 1.33 -1.48 -0.63
N ARG A 116 0.19 -1.39 -1.32
CA ARG A 116 -0.23 -0.17 -2.02
C ARG A 116 -0.41 1.00 -1.05
N MET A 117 -1.08 0.76 0.09
CA MET A 117 -1.27 1.79 1.11
C MET A 117 0.07 2.28 1.65
N HIS A 118 0.99 1.37 2.00
CA HIS A 118 2.33 1.75 2.45
C HIS A 118 3.16 2.46 1.37
N ALA A 119 3.03 2.04 0.11
CA ALA A 119 3.68 2.72 -1.01
C ALA A 119 3.11 4.14 -1.23
N GLY A 120 1.79 4.32 -1.14
CA GLY A 120 1.14 5.63 -1.22
C GLY A 120 1.52 6.55 -0.06
N ALA A 121 1.50 6.03 1.17
CA ALA A 121 1.98 6.76 2.34
C ALA A 121 3.46 7.11 2.22
N GLY A 122 4.29 6.17 1.75
CA GLY A 122 5.70 6.37 1.46
C GLY A 122 5.92 7.48 0.44
N PHE A 123 5.19 7.48 -0.67
CA PHE A 123 5.25 8.54 -1.68
C PHE A 123 4.99 9.93 -1.06
N LEU A 124 3.91 10.06 -0.28
CA LEU A 124 3.54 11.34 0.36
C LEU A 124 4.57 11.77 1.42
N ILE A 125 5.04 10.84 2.25
CA ILE A 125 6.01 11.12 3.32
C ILE A 125 7.37 11.49 2.74
N ILE A 126 7.82 10.83 1.67
CA ILE A 126 9.07 11.15 0.98
C ILE A 126 8.97 12.52 0.33
N LEU A 127 7.84 12.86 -0.31
CA LEU A 127 7.61 14.21 -0.85
C LEU A 127 7.58 15.28 0.25
N LEU A 128 6.94 15.01 1.38
CA LEU A 128 6.94 15.92 2.52
C LEU A 128 8.35 16.09 3.09
N GLY A 129 9.08 14.99 3.27
CA GLY A 129 10.48 15.02 3.71
C GLY A 129 11.36 15.82 2.76
N PHE A 130 11.14 15.68 1.44
CA PHE A 130 11.78 16.52 0.44
C PHE A 130 11.41 18.00 0.64
N ALA A 131 10.13 18.35 0.75
CA ALA A 131 9.70 19.74 0.96
C ALA A 131 10.27 20.36 2.26
N VAL A 132 10.31 19.59 3.35
CA VAL A 132 10.87 20.00 4.66
C VAL A 132 12.39 20.18 4.60
N THR A 133 13.05 19.51 3.66
CA THR A 133 14.51 19.60 3.44
C THR A 133 14.89 20.45 2.22
N ALA A 134 13.91 20.89 1.43
CA ALA A 134 14.06 21.67 0.20
C ALA A 134 14.48 23.09 0.54
N GLY A 135 15.77 23.36 0.35
CA GLY A 135 16.38 24.67 0.54
C GLY A 135 17.91 24.64 0.49
N ARG A 136 18.52 23.58 -0.06
CA ARG A 136 19.96 23.33 0.07
C ARG A 136 20.53 22.70 -1.20
N TYR A 137 21.50 23.39 -1.80
CA TYR A 137 22.19 23.09 -3.07
C TYR A 137 23.10 21.86 -3.01
N SER A 138 22.54 20.65 -3.01
CA SER A 138 23.27 19.51 -3.57
C SER A 138 22.33 18.58 -4.32
N ASP A 139 22.80 18.06 -5.46
CA ASP A 139 21.99 17.21 -6.33
C ASP A 139 21.70 15.85 -5.67
N MET A 140 22.59 15.37 -4.80
CA MET A 140 22.52 14.02 -4.22
C MET A 140 21.25 13.79 -3.38
N PRO A 141 20.83 14.68 -2.45
CA PRO A 141 19.53 14.58 -1.78
C PRO A 141 18.34 14.60 -2.74
N VAL A 142 18.37 15.45 -3.77
CA VAL A 142 17.29 15.55 -4.77
C VAL A 142 17.08 14.21 -5.46
N TRP A 143 18.18 13.54 -5.86
CA TRP A 143 18.11 12.21 -6.46
C TRP A 143 17.58 11.15 -5.49
N GLY A 144 18.02 11.14 -4.22
CA GLY A 144 17.54 10.14 -3.25
C GLY A 144 16.04 10.23 -2.98
N TYR A 145 15.52 11.43 -2.76
CA TYR A 145 14.07 11.66 -2.61
C TYR A 145 13.32 11.38 -3.92
N GLY A 146 13.84 11.82 -5.06
CA GLY A 146 13.25 11.59 -6.38
C GLY A 146 13.13 10.11 -6.72
N TRP A 147 14.21 9.33 -6.55
CA TRP A 147 14.21 7.89 -6.73
C TRP A 147 13.27 7.20 -5.74
N GLY A 148 13.29 7.60 -4.46
CA GLY A 148 12.37 7.06 -3.46
C GLY A 148 10.90 7.26 -3.83
N SER A 149 10.52 8.47 -4.24
CA SER A 149 9.17 8.78 -4.71
C SER A 149 8.80 8.00 -5.98
N ALA A 150 9.71 7.88 -6.94
CA ALA A 150 9.48 7.10 -8.16
C ALA A 150 9.27 5.62 -7.85
N ILE A 151 10.10 5.01 -7.00
CA ILE A 151 9.97 3.61 -6.58
C ILE A 151 8.64 3.40 -5.84
N ALA A 152 8.27 4.31 -4.92
CA ALA A 152 7.01 4.23 -4.20
C ALA A 152 5.80 4.28 -5.15
N LEU A 153 5.82 5.19 -6.13
CA LEU A 153 4.77 5.30 -7.13
C LEU A 153 4.67 4.03 -8.00
N VAL A 154 5.81 3.54 -8.51
CA VAL A 154 5.87 2.28 -9.28
C VAL A 154 5.32 1.12 -8.45
N THR A 155 5.66 1.05 -7.18
CA THR A 155 5.17 0.00 -6.26
C THR A 155 3.65 0.08 -6.08
N ALA A 156 3.08 1.28 -5.94
CA ALA A 156 1.64 1.47 -5.85
C ALA A 156 0.90 1.04 -7.14
N VAL A 157 1.50 1.33 -8.30
CA VAL A 157 0.98 0.88 -9.62
C VAL A 157 1.06 -0.64 -9.73
N LEU A 158 2.20 -1.25 -9.42
CA LEU A 158 2.39 -2.70 -9.45
C LEU A 158 1.45 -3.42 -8.49
N ALA A 159 1.22 -2.87 -7.30
CA ALA A 159 0.26 -3.41 -6.36
C ALA A 159 -1.17 -3.38 -6.93
N THR A 160 -1.54 -2.30 -7.62
CA THR A 160 -2.83 -2.19 -8.33
C THR A 160 -2.96 -3.22 -9.45
N VAL A 161 -1.89 -3.48 -10.22
CA VAL A 161 -1.85 -4.55 -11.23
C VAL A 161 -2.01 -5.92 -10.56
N CYS A 162 -1.29 -6.16 -9.46
CA CYS A 162 -1.38 -7.40 -8.69
C CYS A 162 -2.81 -7.66 -8.21
N ILE A 163 -3.47 -6.66 -7.60
CA ILE A 163 -4.89 -6.73 -7.18
C ILE A 163 -5.80 -7.14 -8.33
N ARG A 164 -5.65 -6.52 -9.51
CA ARG A 164 -6.47 -6.84 -10.68
C ARG A 164 -6.24 -8.26 -11.18
N SER A 165 -4.98 -8.71 -11.24
CA SER A 165 -4.62 -10.04 -11.74
C SER A 165 -4.99 -11.20 -10.79
N THR A 166 -5.26 -10.90 -9.53
CA THR A 166 -5.52 -11.89 -8.48
C THR A 166 -6.96 -11.85 -7.95
N ALA A 167 -7.77 -10.87 -8.37
CA ALA A 167 -9.15 -10.69 -7.93
C ALA A 167 -10.00 -11.97 -8.07
N ASP A 168 -9.84 -12.69 -9.18
CA ASP A 168 -10.61 -13.90 -9.50
C ASP A 168 -10.04 -15.16 -8.82
N ARG A 169 -8.84 -15.09 -8.24
CA ARG A 169 -8.14 -16.24 -7.63
C ARG A 169 -8.33 -16.34 -6.12
N LEU A 170 -9.04 -15.39 -5.52
CA LEU A 170 -9.25 -15.34 -4.07
C LEU A 170 -10.45 -16.17 -3.67
N ASP A 171 -10.31 -16.96 -2.62
CA ASP A 171 -11.44 -17.62 -1.97
C ASP A 171 -12.36 -16.59 -1.30
N GLU A 172 -13.63 -16.97 -1.11
CA GLU A 172 -14.67 -16.09 -0.58
C GLU A 172 -14.38 -15.63 0.86
N ARG A 173 -13.69 -16.46 1.65
CA ARG A 173 -13.32 -16.15 3.04
C ARG A 173 -12.23 -15.08 3.09
N THR A 174 -11.19 -15.20 2.28
CA THR A 174 -10.14 -14.17 2.12
C THR A 174 -10.74 -12.88 1.60
N ARG A 175 -11.65 -12.95 0.62
CA ARG A 175 -12.39 -11.77 0.12
C ARG A 175 -13.21 -11.09 1.21
N ALA A 176 -13.91 -11.85 2.06
CA ALA A 176 -14.72 -11.31 3.15
C ALA A 176 -13.87 -10.67 4.27
N GLY A 177 -12.69 -11.24 4.56
CA GLY A 177 -11.73 -10.66 5.50
C GLY A 177 -11.16 -9.34 4.98
N LEU A 178 -10.77 -9.30 3.70
CA LEU A 178 -10.30 -8.08 3.04
C LEU A 178 -11.40 -7.00 3.01
N ALA A 179 -12.64 -7.36 2.66
CA ALA A 179 -13.73 -6.39 2.61
C ALA A 179 -14.04 -5.75 3.98
N ARG A 180 -13.97 -6.51 5.07
CA ARG A 180 -14.21 -6.00 6.43
C ARG A 180 -13.08 -5.11 6.95
N GLY A 181 -11.82 -5.47 6.68
CA GLY A 181 -10.66 -4.70 7.17
C GLY A 181 -10.33 -3.46 6.33
N TYR A 182 -10.73 -3.43 5.05
CA TYR A 182 -10.19 -2.48 4.06
C TYR A 182 -11.23 -1.72 3.24
N ALA A 183 -12.51 -1.74 3.62
CA ALA A 183 -13.56 -1.08 2.83
C ALA A 183 -13.22 0.39 2.49
N PHE A 184 -12.52 1.10 3.38
CA PHE A 184 -12.14 2.49 3.17
C PHE A 184 -10.91 2.71 2.25
N TRP A 185 -10.12 1.66 1.99
CA TRP A 185 -8.89 1.73 1.17
C TRP A 185 -9.04 1.11 -0.22
N LEU A 186 -10.16 0.45 -0.49
CA LEU A 186 -10.47 -0.05 -1.82
C LEU A 186 -10.87 1.11 -2.72
N PHE A 187 -10.25 1.20 -3.89
CA PHE A 187 -10.72 2.18 -4.86
C PHE A 187 -12.17 1.86 -5.27
N PRO A 188 -12.98 2.87 -5.64
CA PRO A 188 -14.34 2.62 -6.12
C PRO A 188 -14.41 1.65 -7.32
N SER A 189 -13.36 1.59 -8.14
CA SER A 189 -13.24 0.61 -9.23
C SER A 189 -13.06 -0.82 -8.72
N GLU A 190 -12.35 -1.03 -7.61
CA GLU A 190 -12.11 -2.34 -7.00
C GLU A 190 -13.33 -2.86 -6.26
N VAL A 191 -14.05 -1.96 -5.59
CA VAL A 191 -15.36 -2.27 -5.00
C VAL A 191 -16.32 -2.76 -6.09
N ARG A 192 -16.36 -2.08 -7.24
CA ARG A 192 -17.18 -2.48 -8.40
C ARG A 192 -16.74 -3.82 -9.01
N LEU A 193 -15.44 -4.05 -9.18
CA LEU A 193 -14.91 -5.33 -9.68
C LEU A 193 -15.31 -6.49 -8.76
N ARG A 194 -15.21 -6.31 -7.44
CA ARG A 194 -15.58 -7.33 -6.45
C ARG A 194 -17.08 -7.55 -6.34
N ALA A 195 -17.88 -6.49 -6.54
CA ALA A 195 -19.34 -6.61 -6.61
C ALA A 195 -19.76 -7.42 -7.84
N ARG A 196 -19.11 -7.23 -9.00
CA ARG A 196 -19.37 -8.03 -10.21
C ARG A 196 -18.98 -9.49 -10.05
N ALA A 197 -17.87 -9.79 -9.39
CA ALA A 197 -17.48 -11.17 -9.06
C ALA A 197 -18.42 -11.87 -8.06
N ARG A 198 -19.28 -11.12 -7.36
CA ARG A 198 -20.34 -11.64 -6.48
C ARG A 198 -21.70 -11.78 -7.16
N ALA A 199 -21.91 -11.14 -8.31
CA ALA A 199 -23.14 -11.33 -9.04
C ALA A 199 -23.21 -12.82 -9.39
N PRO A 200 -24.21 -13.56 -8.89
CA PRO A 200 -24.38 -14.94 -9.30
C PRO A 200 -24.40 -14.98 -10.83
N HIS A 201 -23.76 -15.98 -11.41
CA HIS A 201 -23.86 -16.26 -12.84
C HIS A 201 -25.28 -16.74 -13.19
N ASP A 202 -26.30 -15.96 -12.84
CA ASP A 202 -27.70 -16.20 -13.20
C ASP A 202 -27.96 -15.95 -14.70
N GLY A 203 -26.91 -15.64 -15.47
CA GLY A 203 -26.93 -15.63 -16.93
C GLY A 203 -26.54 -16.97 -17.59
N ALA A 204 -26.05 -17.97 -16.85
CA ALA A 204 -25.81 -19.30 -17.40
C ALA A 204 -27.08 -20.15 -17.29
N ALA A 205 -28.00 -19.92 -18.24
CA ALA A 205 -29.17 -20.75 -18.52
C ALA A 205 -30.18 -20.90 -17.36
N GLY A 206 -31.00 -19.87 -17.16
CA GLY A 206 -32.39 -20.14 -16.79
C GLY A 206 -32.97 -21.18 -17.78
N PRO A 207 -33.83 -22.12 -17.31
CA PRO A 207 -34.35 -23.18 -18.16
C PRO A 207 -34.89 -22.55 -19.44
N ARG A 208 -34.22 -22.83 -20.58
CA ARG A 208 -34.69 -22.38 -21.89
C ARG A 208 -36.16 -22.77 -21.96
N ALA A 209 -37.03 -21.76 -22.07
CA ALA A 209 -38.44 -21.99 -22.34
C ALA A 209 -38.52 -23.05 -23.44
N PRO A 210 -39.26 -24.15 -23.24
CA PRO A 210 -39.29 -25.24 -24.19
C PRO A 210 -39.62 -24.64 -25.55
N GLY A 211 -38.70 -24.80 -26.50
CA GLY A 211 -38.88 -24.25 -27.84
C GLY A 211 -40.23 -24.68 -28.40
N PRO A 212 -40.86 -23.90 -29.30
CA PRO A 212 -42.26 -24.08 -29.72
C PRO A 212 -42.61 -25.52 -30.17
N ARG A 213 -41.62 -26.32 -30.60
CA ARG A 213 -41.78 -27.74 -30.93
C ARG A 213 -42.01 -28.67 -29.72
N ALA A 214 -41.44 -28.37 -28.55
CA ALA A 214 -41.64 -29.16 -27.33
C ALA A 214 -43.00 -28.86 -26.67
N ALA A 215 -43.51 -27.64 -26.80
CA ALA A 215 -44.86 -27.29 -26.36
C ALA A 215 -45.96 -27.97 -27.21
N ALA A 216 -45.74 -28.12 -28.52
CA ALA A 216 -46.68 -28.79 -29.42
C ALA A 216 -46.85 -30.28 -29.10
N ARG A 217 -45.76 -31.02 -28.85
CA ARG A 217 -45.82 -32.46 -28.52
C ARG A 217 -46.49 -32.79 -27.18
N ARG A 218 -46.50 -31.84 -26.24
CA ARG A 218 -47.13 -32.02 -24.93
C ARG A 218 -48.66 -31.89 -25.01
N ARG A 219 -49.20 -31.17 -26.01
CA ARG A 219 -50.64 -31.08 -26.27
C ARG A 219 -51.21 -32.34 -26.91
N GLU A 220 -50.42 -33.05 -27.73
CA GLU A 220 -50.87 -34.32 -28.34
C GLU A 220 -50.91 -35.48 -27.36
N ARG A 221 -50.04 -35.50 -26.34
CA ARG A 221 -50.02 -36.57 -25.31
C ARG A 221 -51.05 -36.42 -24.19
N GLY A 222 -51.75 -35.29 -24.11
CA GLY A 222 -52.75 -35.02 -23.06
C GLY A 222 -54.21 -35.25 -23.48
N ARG A 223 -54.45 -35.85 -24.66
CA ARG A 223 -55.79 -36.10 -25.21
C ARG A 223 -56.10 -37.59 -25.44
N GLY A 224 -55.38 -38.49 -24.76
CA GLY A 224 -55.68 -39.92 -24.71
C GLY A 224 -56.51 -40.23 -23.48
#